data_AF-A0A7G6RMH8-F1
#
_entry.id   AF-A0A7G6RMH8-F1
#
_cell.length_a   1.000
_cell.length_b   1.000
_cell.length_c   1.000
_cell.angle_alpha   90.00
_cell.angle_beta   90.00
_cell.angle_gamma   90.00
#
_symmetry.space_group_name_H-M   'P 1'
#
loop_
_entity.id
_entity.type
_entity.pdbx_description
1 polymer ?
#
loop_
_entity_poly.entity_id
_entity_poly.type
_entity_poly.pdbx_seq_one_letter_code
_entity_poly.pdbx_strand_id
1 'polypeptide(L)'
;MIVTEEVFSRFRDKGKVPVRSLPSSLFSQTGDLFFKNDAAPLSQFPSDVREVIHVVPVLAFLQTVPPLSDEREWIALHHQCGGYHCLEVAMVATILTPNVTIKDKLDQIGKQFYFAQHGNLEPGNMLASSISAYSTALSAIGLDCECTWRRLSEGLYPIDCTQENLNKVASDAPSLDMLADWQGFTRARYSTDPIILLLASNSD
;
A
#
# COMPACT_ATOMS: atom_id res chain seq x y z
N MET A 1 -0.42 -9.06 -24.32
CA MET A 1 -1.79 -8.70 -24.78
C MET A 1 -1.98 -7.24 -24.44
N ILE A 2 -2.04 -6.41 -25.48
CA ILE A 2 -1.89 -4.95 -25.44
C ILE A 2 -3.24 -4.36 -25.00
N VAL A 3 -3.25 -3.64 -23.89
CA VAL A 3 -4.40 -2.81 -23.47
C VAL A 3 -3.85 -1.41 -23.25
N THR A 4 -3.67 -0.61 -24.31
CA THR A 4 -3.13 0.74 -24.15
C THR A 4 -3.74 1.87 -25.00
N GLU A 5 -4.68 1.66 -25.92
CA GLU A 5 -5.25 2.81 -26.66
C GLU A 5 -6.78 2.96 -26.65
N GLU A 6 -7.55 1.87 -26.52
CA GLU A 6 -9.01 1.97 -26.58
C GLU A 6 -9.66 2.59 -25.34
N VAL A 7 -8.96 2.58 -24.19
CA VAL A 7 -9.45 3.21 -22.96
C VAL A 7 -9.31 4.73 -23.03
N PHE A 8 -8.32 5.28 -23.73
CA PHE A 8 -8.06 6.73 -23.74
C PHE A 8 -9.00 7.55 -24.63
N SER A 9 -9.62 6.95 -25.67
CA SER A 9 -10.47 7.70 -26.59
C SER A 9 -11.86 8.03 -26.03
N ARG A 10 -12.32 7.31 -25.00
CA ARG A 10 -13.68 7.49 -24.44
C ARG A 10 -13.80 8.59 -23.37
N PHE A 11 -12.69 9.15 -22.89
CA PHE A 11 -12.68 10.11 -21.77
C PHE A 11 -12.49 11.57 -22.17
N ARG A 12 -12.47 11.91 -23.46
CA ARG A 12 -12.14 13.27 -23.91
C ARG A 12 -13.30 14.28 -23.79
N ASP A 13 -14.55 13.84 -23.64
CA ASP A 13 -15.71 14.71 -23.91
C ASP A 13 -16.67 15.01 -22.75
N LYS A 14 -16.35 14.72 -21.48
CA LYS A 14 -17.18 15.19 -20.37
C LYS A 14 -16.33 15.72 -19.22
N GLY A 15 -16.39 17.03 -19.02
CA GLY A 15 -15.76 17.68 -17.88
C GLY A 15 -16.18 17.03 -16.57
N LYS A 16 -15.20 16.44 -15.88
CA LYS A 16 -15.01 16.30 -14.43
C LYS A 16 -13.80 15.38 -14.22
N VAL A 17 -12.82 15.91 -13.47
CA VAL A 17 -11.54 15.36 -13.01
C VAL A 17 -10.89 14.28 -13.90
N PRO A 18 -9.81 14.61 -14.65
CA PRO A 18 -9.15 13.63 -15.49
C PRO A 18 -8.35 12.66 -14.62
N VAL A 19 -8.62 11.36 -14.76
CA VAL A 19 -7.62 10.33 -14.43
C VAL A 19 -6.42 10.59 -15.34
N ARG A 20 -5.40 11.28 -14.82
CA ARG A 20 -4.16 11.54 -15.55
C ARG A 20 -3.14 10.51 -15.09
N SER A 21 -2.59 9.77 -16.05
CA SER A 21 -1.32 9.07 -15.83
C SER A 21 -0.28 10.11 -15.44
N LEU A 22 0.33 9.97 -14.26
CA LEU A 22 1.39 10.86 -13.81
C LEU A 22 2.69 10.46 -14.53
N PRO A 23 3.44 11.40 -15.14
CA PRO A 23 4.75 11.09 -15.70
C PRO A 23 5.69 10.58 -14.60
N SER A 24 6.51 9.57 -14.92
CA SER A 24 7.45 8.92 -13.99
C SER A 24 8.38 9.91 -13.28
N SER A 25 8.68 11.05 -13.91
CA SER A 25 9.51 12.12 -13.35
C SER A 25 8.88 12.84 -12.13
N LEU A 26 7.58 12.65 -11.86
CA LEU A 26 6.92 13.20 -10.68
C LEU A 26 7.02 12.30 -9.44
N PHE A 27 7.46 11.06 -9.61
CA PHE A 27 7.57 10.14 -8.51
C PHE A 27 8.94 10.27 -7.85
N SER A 28 8.94 10.43 -6.54
CA SER A 28 10.17 10.29 -5.74
C SER A 28 10.67 8.85 -5.84
N GLN A 29 11.98 8.68 -6.09
CA GLN A 29 12.63 7.36 -6.07
C GLN A 29 12.92 6.85 -4.66
N THR A 30 12.82 7.71 -3.64
CA THR A 30 13.23 7.40 -2.28
C THR A 30 12.03 7.25 -1.34
N GLY A 31 11.94 6.06 -0.72
CA GLY A 31 11.01 5.77 0.38
C GLY A 31 11.31 6.55 1.67
N ASP A 32 12.48 7.19 1.77
CA ASP A 32 12.91 8.06 2.88
C ASP A 32 11.91 9.16 3.24
N LEU A 33 10.99 9.50 2.33
CA LEU A 33 9.90 10.42 2.61
C LEU A 33 8.99 9.94 3.76
N PHE A 34 8.86 8.63 3.95
CA PHE A 34 8.02 7.99 4.97
C PHE A 34 8.78 7.61 6.25
N PHE A 35 10.08 7.31 6.14
CA PHE A 35 10.87 6.70 7.22
C PHE A 35 11.87 7.67 7.89
N LYS A 36 11.65 8.99 7.79
CA LYS A 36 12.59 10.06 8.15
C LYS A 36 13.27 9.99 9.53
N ASN A 37 12.82 9.14 10.46
CA ASN A 37 13.34 9.05 11.83
C ASN A 37 13.83 7.66 12.31
N ASP A 38 13.69 6.58 11.53
CA ASP A 38 14.01 5.21 12.01
C ASP A 38 15.18 4.52 11.30
N ALA A 39 15.86 5.21 10.37
CA ALA A 39 16.98 4.63 9.63
C ALA A 39 18.27 4.67 10.48
N ALA A 40 18.53 3.63 11.27
CA ALA A 40 19.89 3.28 11.62
C ALA A 40 20.66 2.97 10.31
N PRO A 41 21.93 3.42 10.16
CA PRO A 41 22.68 3.24 8.92
C PRO A 41 22.80 1.75 8.57
N LEU A 42 22.44 1.42 7.32
CA LEU A 42 22.29 0.06 6.72
C LEU A 42 23.54 -0.85 6.75
N SER A 43 24.60 -0.50 7.49
CA SER A 43 25.90 -1.19 7.44
C SER A 43 26.09 -2.36 8.40
N GLN A 44 25.09 -2.78 9.17
CA GLN A 44 25.25 -3.89 10.13
C GLN A 44 23.94 -4.68 10.30
N PHE A 45 23.71 -5.71 9.49
CA PHE A 45 22.55 -6.59 9.67
C PHE A 45 22.95 -8.06 9.88
N PRO A 46 23.25 -8.48 11.12
CA PRO A 46 23.07 -9.86 11.56
C PRO A 46 21.59 -10.12 11.89
N SER A 47 21.26 -11.34 12.29
CA SER A 47 19.93 -11.96 12.54
C SER A 47 18.85 -11.18 13.34
N ASP A 48 19.13 -9.96 13.79
CA ASP A 48 18.28 -9.10 14.63
C ASP A 48 17.40 -8.12 13.83
N VAL A 49 17.44 -8.19 12.49
CA VAL A 49 16.74 -7.26 11.56
C VAL A 49 15.23 -7.17 11.83
N ARG A 50 14.61 -8.27 12.27
CA ARG A 50 13.17 -8.30 12.54
C ARG A 50 12.74 -7.40 13.70
N GLU A 51 13.62 -7.05 14.64
CA GLU A 51 13.19 -6.20 15.76
C GLU A 51 12.94 -4.75 15.34
N VAL A 52 13.62 -4.30 14.27
CA VAL A 52 13.64 -2.90 13.80
C VAL A 52 12.61 -2.63 12.69
N ILE A 53 11.91 -3.65 12.20
CA ILE A 53 10.93 -3.44 11.12
C ILE A 53 9.71 -2.71 11.67
N HIS A 54 9.51 -1.51 11.14
CA HIS A 54 8.32 -0.71 11.32
C HIS A 54 7.56 -0.60 10.01
N VAL A 55 6.24 -0.62 10.11
CA VAL A 55 5.37 -0.34 8.98
C VAL A 55 4.73 1.04 9.10
N VAL A 56 4.62 1.71 7.96
CA VAL A 56 3.90 2.97 7.80
C VAL A 56 2.61 2.69 7.05
N PRO A 57 1.43 2.86 7.68
CA PRO A 57 0.18 2.73 6.96
C PRO A 57 -0.01 3.94 6.03
N VAL A 58 -0.41 3.66 4.80
CA VAL A 58 -0.75 4.67 3.81
C VAL A 58 -2.09 4.33 3.16
N LEU A 59 -2.83 5.37 2.78
CA LEU A 59 -3.90 5.24 1.82
C LEU A 59 -3.31 5.53 0.45
N ALA A 60 -3.31 4.53 -0.42
CA ALA A 60 -2.64 4.59 -1.70
C ALA A 60 -3.61 4.38 -2.87
N PHE A 61 -3.26 5.03 -3.98
CA PHE A 61 -3.89 4.87 -5.26
C PHE A 61 -2.84 4.39 -6.26
N LEU A 62 -3.08 3.20 -6.82
CA LEU A 62 -2.13 2.51 -7.70
C LEU A 62 -2.47 2.69 -9.19
N GLN A 63 -3.70 3.09 -9.51
CA GLN A 63 -4.21 3.17 -10.88
C GLN A 63 -4.84 4.53 -11.18
N THR A 64 -5.26 5.25 -10.16
CA THR A 64 -5.98 6.52 -10.28
C THR A 64 -5.32 7.63 -9.46
N VAL A 65 -5.71 8.87 -9.73
CA VAL A 65 -5.30 10.03 -8.93
C VAL A 65 -6.52 10.44 -8.10
N PRO A 66 -6.42 10.48 -6.76
CA PRO A 66 -7.53 10.91 -5.93
C PRO A 66 -7.84 12.40 -6.12
N PRO A 67 -9.03 12.85 -5.67
CA PRO A 67 -9.24 14.27 -5.40
C PRO A 67 -8.20 14.72 -4.37
N LEU A 68 -7.19 15.48 -4.84
CA LEU A 68 -6.12 15.99 -3.99
C LEU A 68 -6.68 17.14 -3.15
N SER A 69 -7.17 16.82 -1.95
CA SER A 69 -7.57 17.81 -0.96
C SER A 69 -6.35 18.43 -0.30
N ASP A 70 -6.36 19.75 -0.10
CA ASP A 70 -5.31 20.48 0.63
C ASP A 70 -5.27 20.14 2.13
N GLU A 71 -6.26 19.39 2.64
CA GLU A 71 -6.32 18.95 4.04
C GLU A 71 -5.28 17.87 4.37
N ARG A 72 -4.70 17.21 3.35
CA ARG A 72 -3.68 16.17 3.52
C ARG A 72 -2.58 16.31 2.48
N GLU A 73 -1.37 15.98 2.91
CA GLU A 73 -0.25 15.84 2.00
C GLU A 73 -0.39 14.54 1.19
N TRP A 74 -0.33 14.66 -0.13
CA TRP A 74 -0.29 13.55 -1.07
C TRP A 74 1.08 13.49 -1.74
N ILE A 75 1.63 12.29 -1.80
CA ILE A 75 2.98 12.02 -2.28
C ILE A 75 2.87 11.05 -3.46
N ALA A 76 3.49 11.39 -4.58
CA ALA A 76 3.76 10.44 -5.65
C ALA A 76 5.12 9.80 -5.40
N LEU A 77 5.17 8.47 -5.23
CA LEU A 77 6.41 7.75 -4.97
C LEU A 77 6.52 6.42 -5.71
N HIS A 78 7.76 5.98 -5.86
CA HIS A 78 8.14 4.60 -6.13
C HIS A 78 8.57 3.95 -4.82
N HIS A 79 7.90 2.85 -4.44
CA HIS A 79 8.26 2.07 -3.26
C HIS A 79 8.96 0.78 -3.69
N GLN A 80 10.17 0.55 -3.18
CA GLN A 80 10.92 -0.68 -3.43
C GLN A 80 10.38 -1.81 -2.54
N CYS A 81 10.14 -2.97 -3.13
CA CYS A 81 9.55 -4.13 -2.48
C CYS A 81 9.97 -5.45 -3.16
N GLY A 82 9.42 -6.58 -2.72
CA GLY A 82 9.63 -7.87 -3.37
C GLY A 82 10.93 -8.59 -3.04
N GLY A 83 11.66 -8.14 -2.01
CA GLY A 83 12.90 -8.79 -1.54
C GLY A 83 13.91 -8.93 -2.68
N TYR A 84 14.35 -10.16 -2.95
CA TYR A 84 15.34 -10.45 -3.99
C TYR A 84 14.87 -10.18 -5.43
N HIS A 85 13.58 -9.92 -5.63
CA HIS A 85 13.06 -9.52 -6.93
C HIS A 85 13.20 -8.02 -7.20
N CYS A 86 13.57 -7.21 -6.19
CA CYS A 86 13.77 -5.76 -6.27
C CYS A 86 12.65 -5.07 -7.08
N LEU A 87 11.40 -5.43 -6.78
CA LEU A 87 10.24 -4.84 -7.42
C LEU A 87 10.08 -3.38 -7.00
N GLU A 88 9.40 -2.62 -7.83
CA GLU A 88 9.10 -1.22 -7.56
C GLU A 88 7.63 -0.94 -7.89
N VAL A 89 6.91 -0.34 -6.95
CA VAL A 89 5.50 0.01 -7.11
C VAL A 89 5.32 1.51 -7.06
N ALA A 90 4.85 2.09 -8.17
CA ALA A 90 4.45 3.48 -8.27
C ALA A 90 3.07 3.69 -7.63
N MET A 91 2.92 4.72 -6.81
CA MET A 91 1.66 5.07 -6.15
C MET A 91 1.53 6.57 -5.88
N VAL A 92 0.29 7.04 -5.80
CA VAL A 92 -0.05 8.30 -5.13
C VAL A 92 -0.60 7.93 -3.75
N ALA A 93 0.06 8.37 -2.69
CA ALA A 93 -0.27 7.95 -1.34
C ALA A 93 -0.30 9.13 -0.36
N THR A 94 -1.11 8.99 0.69
CA THR A 94 -1.06 9.86 1.86
C THR A 94 -0.75 9.03 3.09
N ILE A 95 0.08 9.58 3.98
CA ILE A 95 0.45 8.93 5.24
C ILE A 95 -0.77 8.93 6.15
N LEU A 96 -1.04 7.78 6.77
CA LEU A 96 -2.02 7.66 7.82
C LEU A 96 -1.32 7.67 9.18
N THR A 97 -1.91 8.37 10.14
CA THR A 97 -1.45 8.32 11.53
C THR A 97 -1.95 7.01 12.14
N PRO A 98 -1.06 6.03 12.45
CA PRO A 98 -1.50 4.74 12.91
C PRO A 98 -2.26 4.85 14.25
N ASN A 99 -3.35 4.11 14.38
CA ASN A 99 -4.02 3.96 15.65
C ASN A 99 -3.08 3.24 16.65
N VAL A 100 -2.74 3.94 17.74
CA VAL A 100 -1.81 3.46 18.77
C VAL A 100 -2.20 2.12 19.37
N THR A 101 -3.49 1.78 19.37
CA THR A 101 -4.02 0.52 19.92
C THR A 101 -3.61 -0.70 19.10
N ILE A 102 -3.35 -0.52 17.80
CA ILE A 102 -3.01 -1.62 16.90
C ILE A 102 -1.65 -1.45 16.21
N LYS A 103 -0.95 -0.32 16.37
CA LYS A 103 0.34 -0.05 15.73
C LYS A 103 1.35 -1.18 15.94
N ASP A 104 1.54 -1.63 17.18
CA ASP A 104 2.46 -2.74 17.47
C ASP A 104 2.09 -4.00 16.69
N LYS A 105 0.79 -4.27 16.54
CA LYS A 105 0.29 -5.42 15.78
C LYS A 105 0.50 -5.26 14.27
N LEU A 106 0.39 -4.04 13.74
CA LEU A 106 0.73 -3.74 12.35
C LEU A 106 2.22 -3.97 12.09
N ASP A 107 3.10 -3.55 13.02
CA ASP A 107 4.53 -3.82 12.93
C ASP A 107 4.82 -5.32 12.98
N GLN A 108 4.13 -6.09 13.83
CA GLN A 108 4.27 -7.54 13.85
C GLN A 108 3.93 -8.20 12.51
N ILE A 109 2.97 -7.65 11.74
CA ILE A 109 2.70 -8.14 10.38
C ILE A 109 3.92 -7.91 9.49
N GLY A 110 4.50 -6.70 9.49
CA GLY A 110 5.72 -6.43 8.74
C GLY A 110 6.86 -7.39 9.10
N LYS A 111 7.06 -7.61 10.40
CA LYS A 111 8.08 -8.53 10.95
C LYS A 111 7.86 -9.99 10.53
N GLN A 112 6.61 -10.45 10.55
CA GLN A 112 6.25 -11.82 10.20
C GLN A 112 6.50 -12.12 8.72
N PHE A 113 6.23 -11.16 7.84
CA PHE A 113 6.31 -11.33 6.39
C PHE A 113 7.61 -10.78 5.78
N TYR A 114 8.53 -10.31 6.61
CA TYR A 114 9.89 -9.99 6.21
C TYR A 114 10.75 -11.24 6.01
N PHE A 115 11.45 -11.29 4.88
CA PHE A 115 12.19 -12.45 4.41
C PHE A 115 11.30 -13.71 4.24
N ALA A 116 9.98 -13.51 4.09
CA ALA A 116 9.06 -14.60 3.84
C ALA A 116 9.38 -15.26 2.50
N GLN A 117 9.19 -16.58 2.43
CA GLN A 117 9.58 -17.38 1.26
C GLN A 117 11.06 -17.16 0.85
N HIS A 118 11.94 -16.93 1.85
CA HIS A 118 13.37 -16.66 1.64
C HIS A 118 13.61 -15.42 0.75
N GLY A 119 12.81 -14.36 0.92
CA GLY A 119 12.91 -13.13 0.15
C GLY A 119 12.26 -13.18 -1.24
N ASN A 120 11.48 -14.21 -1.55
CA ASN A 120 10.78 -14.36 -2.83
C ASN A 120 9.27 -14.03 -2.73
N LEU A 121 8.85 -13.36 -1.66
CA LEU A 121 7.44 -12.99 -1.49
C LEU A 121 7.06 -11.86 -2.46
N GLU A 122 6.49 -12.24 -3.60
CA GLU A 122 5.96 -11.32 -4.60
C GLU A 122 4.74 -11.90 -5.35
N PRO A 123 3.90 -11.08 -6.00
CA PRO A 123 2.65 -11.51 -6.64
C PRO A 123 2.73 -12.70 -7.61
N GLY A 124 3.81 -12.83 -8.37
CA GLY A 124 4.05 -13.89 -9.36
C GLY A 124 4.47 -15.24 -8.79
N ASN A 125 5.07 -15.27 -7.60
CA ASN A 125 5.64 -16.47 -6.97
C ASN A 125 5.00 -16.84 -5.62
N MET A 126 3.90 -16.18 -5.26
CA MET A 126 3.29 -16.33 -3.95
C MET A 126 2.65 -17.71 -3.72
N LEU A 127 3.13 -18.41 -2.69
CA LEU A 127 2.52 -19.64 -2.20
C LEU A 127 1.13 -19.38 -1.58
N ALA A 128 0.17 -20.26 -1.86
CA ALA A 128 -1.17 -20.23 -1.27
C ALA A 128 -1.15 -20.25 0.28
N SER A 129 -0.18 -20.95 0.88
CA SER A 129 0.02 -20.96 2.33
C SER A 129 0.41 -19.59 2.88
N SER A 130 1.17 -18.78 2.13
CA SER A 130 1.52 -17.42 2.53
C SER A 130 0.32 -16.48 2.43
N ILE A 131 -0.52 -16.62 1.39
CA ILE A 131 -1.79 -15.88 1.29
C ILE A 131 -2.67 -16.18 2.51
N SER A 132 -2.85 -17.46 2.83
CA SER A 132 -3.65 -17.90 3.98
C SER A 132 -3.07 -17.41 5.31
N ALA A 133 -1.75 -17.48 5.49
CA ALA A 133 -1.09 -16.96 6.69
C ALA A 133 -1.28 -15.45 6.83
N TYR A 134 -1.20 -14.69 5.73
CA TYR A 134 -1.37 -13.24 5.73
C TYR A 134 -2.80 -12.84 6.07
N SER A 135 -3.78 -13.45 5.40
CA SER A 135 -5.21 -13.26 5.71
C SER A 135 -5.53 -13.61 7.17
N THR A 136 -4.96 -14.70 7.70
CA THR A 136 -5.13 -15.09 9.10
C THR A 136 -4.53 -14.06 10.06
N ALA A 137 -3.32 -13.55 9.78
CA ALA A 137 -2.67 -12.55 10.61
C ALA A 137 -3.45 -11.23 10.67
N LEU A 138 -4.01 -10.78 9.54
CA LEU A 138 -4.90 -9.61 9.49
C LEU A 138 -6.22 -9.86 10.25
N SER A 139 -6.83 -11.03 10.04
CA SER A 139 -8.09 -11.37 10.70
C SER A 139 -7.97 -11.39 12.23
N ALA A 140 -6.83 -11.86 12.75
CA ALA A 140 -6.53 -11.86 14.19
C ALA A 140 -6.54 -10.45 14.83
N ILE A 141 -6.40 -9.40 14.02
CA ILE A 141 -6.44 -8.00 14.46
C ILE A 141 -7.66 -7.25 13.93
N GLY A 142 -8.62 -7.98 13.35
CA GLY A 142 -9.88 -7.44 12.84
C GLY A 142 -9.76 -6.71 11.50
N LEU A 143 -8.75 -7.02 10.70
CA LEU A 143 -8.57 -6.50 9.34
C LEU A 143 -8.77 -7.62 8.30
N ASP A 144 -9.02 -7.24 7.04
CA ASP A 144 -9.16 -8.18 5.92
C ASP A 144 -8.42 -7.71 4.66
N CYS A 145 -8.13 -8.66 3.75
CA CYS A 145 -7.44 -8.43 2.48
C CYS A 145 -8.03 -9.29 1.33
N GLU A 146 -9.33 -9.55 1.38
CA GLU A 146 -10.03 -10.52 0.51
C GLU A 146 -9.84 -10.22 -0.99
N CYS A 147 -9.72 -8.94 -1.34
CA CYS A 147 -9.55 -8.52 -2.73
C CYS A 147 -8.13 -8.07 -3.05
N THR A 148 -7.43 -7.54 -2.05
CA THR A 148 -6.14 -6.86 -2.22
C THR A 148 -4.92 -7.78 -2.03
N TRP A 149 -5.08 -9.01 -1.52
CA TRP A 149 -3.98 -9.96 -1.29
C TRP A 149 -3.09 -10.21 -2.52
N ARG A 150 -3.59 -10.02 -3.74
CA ARG A 150 -2.81 -10.14 -4.99
C ARG A 150 -1.66 -9.15 -5.09
N ARG A 151 -1.65 -8.11 -4.26
CA ARG A 151 -0.59 -7.13 -4.16
C ARG A 151 0.43 -7.46 -3.08
N LEU A 152 0.24 -8.53 -2.30
CA LEU A 152 1.14 -8.87 -1.20
C LEU A 152 2.55 -9.10 -1.74
N SER A 153 3.51 -8.38 -1.16
CA SER A 153 4.93 -8.53 -1.45
C SER A 153 5.74 -8.15 -0.21
N GLU A 154 6.96 -8.64 -0.09
CA GLU A 154 7.86 -8.18 0.98
C GLU A 154 8.03 -6.65 0.90
N GLY A 155 7.81 -5.94 2.01
CA GLY A 155 7.83 -4.47 2.04
C GLY A 155 6.52 -3.80 1.60
N LEU A 156 5.53 -4.55 1.10
CA LEU A 156 4.25 -4.04 0.61
C LEU A 156 3.09 -4.95 1.06
N TYR A 157 2.46 -4.61 2.19
CA TYR A 157 1.44 -5.48 2.81
C TYR A 157 0.02 -4.88 2.66
N PRO A 158 -0.84 -5.44 1.80
CA PRO A 158 -2.12 -4.86 1.43
C PRO A 158 -3.29 -5.19 2.36
N ILE A 159 -4.14 -4.20 2.62
CA ILE A 159 -5.39 -4.31 3.36
C ILE A 159 -6.52 -3.77 2.48
N ASP A 160 -7.69 -4.42 2.52
CA ASP A 160 -8.84 -3.96 1.74
C ASP A 160 -9.28 -2.56 2.23
N CYS A 161 -9.52 -1.64 1.30
CA CYS A 161 -9.89 -0.27 1.63
C CYS A 161 -11.39 -0.18 1.94
N THR A 162 -11.76 -0.56 3.15
CA THR A 162 -13.08 -0.31 3.72
C THR A 162 -12.99 0.78 4.80
N GLN A 163 -14.06 1.54 5.02
CA GLN A 163 -14.06 2.56 6.09
C GLN A 163 -13.79 1.91 7.47
N GLU A 164 -14.26 0.68 7.67
CA GLU A 164 -14.01 -0.10 8.88
C GLU A 164 -12.51 -0.37 9.07
N ASN A 165 -11.82 -0.89 8.05
CA ASN A 165 -10.38 -1.14 8.11
C ASN A 165 -9.61 0.18 8.29
N LEU A 166 -10.00 1.23 7.59
CA LEU A 166 -9.35 2.54 7.66
C LEU A 166 -9.45 3.14 9.07
N ASN A 167 -10.64 3.11 9.68
CA ASN A 167 -10.86 3.58 11.05
C ASN A 167 -10.10 2.76 12.10
N LYS A 168 -9.86 1.46 11.84
CA LYS A 168 -9.03 0.61 12.71
C LYS A 168 -7.55 0.95 12.56
N VAL A 169 -7.08 1.09 11.32
CA VAL A 169 -5.67 1.35 10.98
C VAL A 169 -5.23 2.74 11.42
N ALA A 170 -6.08 3.76 11.25
CA ALA A 170 -5.68 5.16 11.37
C ALA A 170 -6.55 5.95 12.33
N SER A 171 -5.94 6.78 13.19
CA SER A 171 -6.66 7.73 14.04
C SER A 171 -7.21 8.93 13.28
N ASP A 172 -6.60 9.21 12.12
CA ASP A 172 -6.95 10.29 11.20
C ASP A 172 -7.53 9.70 9.90
N ALA A 173 -8.29 8.61 9.96
CA ALA A 173 -8.91 8.02 8.77
C ALA A 173 -9.75 9.05 7.98
N PRO A 174 -9.46 9.30 6.68
CA PRO A 174 -10.35 10.10 5.85
C PRO A 174 -11.67 9.37 5.59
N SER A 175 -12.72 10.14 5.27
CA SER A 175 -13.98 9.54 4.80
C SER A 175 -13.81 9.08 3.35
N LEU A 176 -14.02 7.79 3.09
CA LEU A 176 -13.96 7.24 1.73
C LEU A 176 -15.00 7.87 0.80
N ASP A 177 -16.16 8.26 1.31
CA ASP A 177 -17.23 8.91 0.54
C ASP A 177 -16.78 10.29 0.01
N MET A 178 -15.82 10.94 0.66
CA MET A 178 -15.25 12.23 0.24
C MET A 178 -14.11 12.08 -0.77
N LEU A 179 -13.47 10.92 -0.80
CA LEU A 179 -12.38 10.60 -1.74
C LEU A 179 -12.91 9.96 -3.02
N ALA A 180 -14.11 9.42 -2.98
CA ALA A 180 -14.77 8.74 -4.06
C ALA A 180 -15.92 9.59 -4.60
N ASP A 181 -15.67 10.40 -5.64
CA ASP A 181 -16.72 10.95 -6.51
C ASP A 181 -17.36 9.84 -7.39
N TRP A 182 -17.45 8.61 -6.86
CA TRP A 182 -17.87 7.40 -7.55
C TRP A 182 -19.33 7.11 -7.24
N GLN A 183 -20.19 7.42 -8.21
CA GLN A 183 -21.60 7.05 -8.19
C GLN A 183 -21.78 5.52 -8.09
N GLY A 184 -21.87 5.01 -6.87
CA GLY A 184 -22.78 3.94 -6.46
C GLY A 184 -22.62 2.54 -7.05
N PHE A 185 -21.70 2.28 -7.97
CA PHE A 185 -21.58 0.95 -8.58
C PHE A 185 -20.38 0.17 -8.02
N THR A 186 -20.70 -0.61 -6.98
CA THR A 186 -19.99 -1.83 -6.57
C THR A 186 -18.81 -1.65 -5.62
N ARG A 187 -19.12 -1.17 -4.40
CA ARG A 187 -18.44 -1.40 -3.10
C ARG A 187 -16.90 -1.38 -3.13
N ALA A 188 -16.31 -0.39 -2.46
CA ALA A 188 -14.88 -0.27 -2.13
C ALA A 188 -14.18 -1.60 -1.76
N ARG A 189 -14.90 -2.58 -1.20
CA ARG A 189 -14.42 -3.94 -0.94
C ARG A 189 -13.88 -4.68 -2.18
N TYR A 190 -14.44 -4.51 -3.38
CA TYR A 190 -13.98 -5.23 -4.59
C TYR A 190 -13.09 -4.39 -5.51
N SER A 191 -12.77 -3.15 -5.12
CA SER A 191 -11.84 -2.33 -5.86
C SER A 191 -10.40 -2.65 -5.48
N THR A 192 -9.49 -2.56 -6.44
CA THR A 192 -8.04 -2.57 -6.18
C THR A 192 -7.48 -1.17 -5.94
N ASP A 193 -8.34 -0.15 -5.97
CA ASP A 193 -8.00 1.27 -5.83
C ASP A 193 -9.23 2.07 -5.32
N PRO A 194 -9.17 2.79 -4.18
CA PRO A 194 -8.04 2.90 -3.25
C PRO A 194 -7.70 1.59 -2.53
N ILE A 195 -6.48 1.53 -1.99
CA ILE A 195 -5.95 0.43 -1.18
C ILE A 195 -5.28 0.97 0.08
N ILE A 196 -5.41 0.26 1.20
CA ILE A 196 -4.59 0.53 2.39
C ILE A 196 -3.34 -0.33 2.28
N LEU A 197 -2.16 0.28 2.40
CA LEU A 197 -0.89 -0.45 2.37
C LEU A 197 -0.14 -0.21 3.67
N LEU A 198 0.46 -1.26 4.23
CA LEU A 198 1.52 -1.13 5.21
C LEU A 198 2.84 -1.19 4.45
N LEU A 199 3.55 -0.07 4.38
CA LEU A 199 4.87 0.02 3.75
C LEU A 199 5.93 -0.27 4.81
N ALA A 200 6.87 -1.17 4.53
CA ALA A 200 8.08 -1.33 5.34
C ALA A 200 9.30 -0.97 4.51
N SER A 201 10.36 -0.51 5.18
CA SER A 201 11.69 -0.45 4.58
C SER A 201 12.07 -1.84 4.08
N ASN A 202 12.44 -1.94 2.80
CA ASN A 202 12.94 -3.19 2.24
C ASN A 202 14.40 -3.44 2.69
N SER A 203 14.80 -4.69 2.50
CA SER A 203 16.08 -5.27 2.89
C SER A 203 17.17 -5.06 1.83
N ASP A 204 17.42 -3.82 1.41
CA ASP A 204 18.56 -3.50 0.54
C ASP A 204 19.68 -2.79 1.30
#